data_AF-A0A2V6YHV4-F1
#
_entry.id   AF-A0A2V6YHV4-F1
#
_cell.length_a   1.000
_cell.length_b   1.000
_cell.length_c   1.000
_cell.angle_alpha   90.00
_cell.angle_beta   90.00
_cell.angle_gamma   90.00
#
_symmetry.space_group_name_H-M   'P 1'
#
loop_
_entity.id
_entity.type
_entity.pdbx_description
1 polymer ?
#
loop_
_entity_poly.entity_id
_entity_poly.type
_entity_poly.pdbx_seq_one_letter_code
_entity_poly.pdbx_strand_id
1 'polypeptide(L)'
;MAGSFVRRLEATARRGPDKAALLWNGGALTYAELQRRADAFAERLRERGVRAGERIAVAIPNRWTFAVALLGGWKLGATVAPLDPLLKGDERAVILADLAPTLLVESSDVSATAHEASAGAGTAALGVEGTRSLQQTAGFGSGGGGEPQRGSGRQPRGPAIPDAADPTPALILYTSGSTGRPKGAVLSHEALAFAEESWAGPVMALTPADVVLATLPLAHSFGLNGALLAPLLAGASVVLVERFSPEAALEAIRRYGATVFPGVATMFHRVLESPAFPAADLGSLRLAVSGAAPCPWELSEEWRRRTGTRILRGYGMTELFRPISYLAADAA
;
A
#
# COMPACT_ATOMS: atom_id res chain seq x y z
N MET A 1 6.17 8.35 -22.36
CA MET A 1 5.21 9.31 -21.78
C MET A 1 5.25 9.16 -20.27
N ALA A 2 5.78 10.17 -19.58
CA ALA A 2 5.96 10.18 -18.13
C ALA A 2 4.60 10.36 -17.44
N GLY A 3 3.80 9.28 -17.38
CA GLY A 3 2.51 9.27 -16.71
C GLY A 3 2.63 8.92 -15.23
N SER A 4 1.74 9.47 -14.40
CA SER A 4 1.60 9.08 -12.99
C SER A 4 1.46 7.57 -12.85
N PHE A 5 2.18 6.96 -11.91
CA PHE A 5 2.15 5.51 -11.66
C PHE A 5 0.73 4.98 -11.43
N VAL A 6 -0.15 5.78 -10.83
CA VAL A 6 -1.56 5.40 -10.60
C VAL A 6 -2.32 5.14 -11.91
N ARG A 7 -1.94 5.79 -13.02
CA ARG A 7 -2.53 5.54 -14.35
C ARG A 7 -2.22 4.13 -14.87
N ARG A 8 -1.05 3.58 -14.52
CA ARG A 8 -0.68 2.20 -14.88
C ARG A 8 -1.53 1.20 -14.09
N LEU A 9 -1.74 1.47 -12.80
CA LEU A 9 -2.65 0.68 -11.97
C LEU A 9 -4.11 0.76 -12.45
N GLU A 10 -4.58 1.94 -12.83
CA GLU A 10 -5.91 2.12 -13.45
C GLU A 10 -6.05 1.33 -14.76
N ALA A 11 -5.00 1.32 -15.59
CA ALA A 11 -4.98 0.54 -16.82
C ALA A 11 -5.05 -0.97 -16.54
N THR A 12 -4.33 -1.47 -15.53
CA THR A 12 -4.46 -2.85 -15.07
C THR A 12 -5.87 -3.15 -14.56
N ALA A 13 -6.43 -2.29 -13.71
CA ALA A 13 -7.78 -2.46 -13.17
C ALA A 13 -8.85 -2.56 -14.26
N ARG A 14 -8.73 -1.78 -15.35
CA ARG A 14 -9.65 -1.83 -16.50
C ARG A 14 -9.60 -3.15 -17.27
N ARG A 15 -8.50 -3.90 -17.22
CA ARG A 15 -8.37 -5.20 -17.91
C ARG A 15 -9.10 -6.33 -17.19
N GLY A 16 -9.30 -6.20 -15.88
CA GLY A 16 -9.96 -7.22 -15.05
C GLY A 16 -10.75 -6.60 -13.89
N PRO A 17 -11.81 -5.82 -14.18
CA PRO A 17 -12.51 -5.01 -13.17
C PRO A 17 -13.15 -5.84 -12.07
N ASP A 18 -13.73 -6.99 -12.42
CA ASP A 18 -14.50 -7.83 -11.49
C ASP A 18 -13.64 -8.83 -10.70
N LYS A 19 -12.34 -8.87 -10.99
CA LYS A 19 -11.42 -9.71 -10.27
C LYS A 19 -11.10 -9.13 -8.89
N ALA A 20 -10.97 -9.98 -7.89
CA ALA A 20 -10.46 -9.61 -6.58
C ALA A 20 -9.04 -9.00 -6.68
N ALA A 21 -8.89 -7.75 -6.23
CA ALA A 21 -7.62 -7.07 -6.08
C ALA A 21 -7.07 -7.27 -4.66
N LEU A 22 -7.93 -7.13 -3.64
CA LEU A 22 -7.58 -7.24 -2.23
C LEU A 22 -8.46 -8.29 -1.56
N LEU A 23 -7.85 -9.13 -0.72
CA LEU A 23 -8.47 -10.19 0.06
C LEU A 23 -8.03 -10.05 1.53
N TRP A 24 -8.92 -10.26 2.49
CA TRP A 24 -8.57 -10.31 3.91
C TRP A 24 -9.58 -11.17 4.67
N ASN A 25 -9.27 -11.52 5.92
CA ASN A 25 -10.24 -12.22 6.75
C ASN A 25 -11.48 -11.34 6.99
N GLY A 26 -12.61 -11.72 6.38
CA GLY A 26 -13.87 -10.99 6.48
C GLY A 26 -14.25 -10.18 5.23
N GLY A 27 -13.48 -10.21 4.14
CA GLY A 27 -13.93 -9.59 2.90
C GLY A 27 -12.94 -9.58 1.75
N ALA A 28 -13.39 -8.99 0.64
CA ALA A 28 -12.62 -8.77 -0.57
C ALA A 28 -12.99 -7.42 -1.20
N LEU A 29 -12.09 -6.89 -2.01
CA LEU A 29 -12.40 -5.83 -2.98
C LEU A 29 -11.95 -6.26 -4.35
N THR A 30 -12.83 -6.10 -5.33
CA THR A 30 -12.48 -6.17 -6.74
C THR A 30 -11.62 -4.98 -7.17
N TYR A 31 -10.95 -5.09 -8.30
CA TYR A 31 -10.23 -3.97 -8.90
C TYR A 31 -11.14 -2.75 -9.13
N ALA A 32 -12.36 -2.97 -9.61
CA ALA A 32 -13.32 -1.89 -9.83
C ALA A 32 -13.77 -1.23 -8.51
N GLU A 33 -14.01 -1.99 -7.46
CA GLU A 33 -14.35 -1.45 -6.14
C GLU A 33 -13.20 -0.66 -5.52
N LEU A 34 -11.98 -1.17 -5.62
CA LEU A 34 -10.78 -0.47 -5.15
C LEU A 34 -10.63 0.88 -5.86
N GLN A 35 -10.79 0.91 -7.18
CA GLN A 35 -10.72 2.15 -7.96
C GLN A 35 -11.81 3.14 -7.56
N ARG A 36 -13.08 2.72 -7.47
CA ARG A 36 -14.19 3.59 -7.05
C ARG A 36 -13.97 4.18 -5.66
N ARG A 37 -13.49 3.37 -4.70
CA ARG A 37 -13.19 3.85 -3.34
C ARG A 37 -12.02 4.83 -3.33
N ALA A 38 -10.99 4.60 -4.14
CA ALA A 38 -9.87 5.52 -4.28
C ALA A 38 -10.28 6.85 -4.94
N ASP A 39 -11.15 6.83 -5.95
CA ASP A 39 -11.71 8.03 -6.57
C ASP A 39 -12.53 8.84 -5.55
N ALA A 40 -13.43 8.19 -4.81
CA ALA A 40 -14.21 8.85 -3.76
C ALA A 40 -13.32 9.43 -2.64
N PHE A 41 -12.24 8.73 -2.29
CA PHE A 41 -11.28 9.23 -1.30
C PHE A 41 -10.53 10.46 -1.81
N ALA A 42 -10.13 10.48 -3.09
CA ALA A 42 -9.48 11.63 -3.73
C ALA A 42 -10.38 12.88 -3.71
N GLU A 43 -11.67 12.73 -4.01
CA GLU A 43 -12.64 13.83 -3.95
C GLU A 43 -12.79 14.41 -2.54
N ARG A 44 -12.83 13.55 -1.53
CA ARG A 44 -12.86 14.02 -0.13
C ARG A 44 -11.59 14.72 0.30
N LEU A 45 -10.41 14.25 -0.12
CA LEU A 45 -9.16 14.97 0.13
C LEU A 45 -9.23 16.39 -0.45
N ARG A 46 -9.79 16.53 -1.65
CA ARG A 46 -10.03 17.82 -2.32
C ARG A 46 -11.02 18.70 -1.54
N GLU A 47 -12.13 18.14 -1.07
CA GLU A 47 -13.11 18.84 -0.21
C GLU A 47 -12.49 19.30 1.12
N ARG A 48 -11.52 18.55 1.64
CA ARG A 48 -10.76 18.90 2.84
C ARG A 48 -9.61 19.87 2.58
N GLY A 49 -9.46 20.33 1.34
CA GLY A 49 -8.52 21.39 0.94
C GLY A 49 -7.15 20.89 0.52
N VAL A 50 -6.91 19.58 0.44
CA VAL A 50 -5.65 19.04 -0.10
C VAL A 50 -5.58 19.34 -1.59
N ARG A 51 -4.43 19.84 -2.03
CA ARG A 51 -4.17 20.16 -3.45
C ARG A 51 -3.13 19.22 -4.05
N ALA A 52 -3.12 19.13 -5.38
CA ALA A 52 -2.06 18.42 -6.10
C ALA A 52 -0.69 19.04 -5.73
N GLY A 53 0.33 18.19 -5.57
CA GLY A 53 1.67 18.58 -5.11
C GLY A 53 1.82 18.68 -3.58
N GLU A 54 0.74 18.66 -2.81
CA GLU A 54 0.81 18.65 -1.34
C GLU A 54 1.09 17.26 -0.79
N ARG A 55 1.50 17.21 0.49
CA ARG A 55 1.88 15.98 1.19
C ARG A 55 0.75 15.51 2.08
N ILE A 56 0.43 14.23 2.06
CA ILE A 56 -0.45 13.59 3.03
C ILE A 56 0.31 12.47 3.75
N ALA A 57 0.12 12.35 5.07
CA ALA A 57 0.61 11.22 5.84
C ALA A 57 -0.47 10.15 5.93
N VAL A 58 -0.12 8.87 5.82
CA VAL A 58 -1.04 7.74 5.94
C VAL A 58 -0.53 6.79 7.03
N ALA A 59 -1.22 6.75 8.17
CA ALA A 59 -0.92 5.88 9.30
C ALA A 59 -2.00 4.81 9.43
N ILE A 60 -2.01 3.85 8.50
CA ILE A 60 -2.98 2.77 8.45
C ILE A 60 -2.23 1.42 8.46
N PRO A 61 -2.62 0.43 9.29
CA PRO A 61 -2.08 -0.93 9.22
C PRO A 61 -2.34 -1.59 7.85
N ASN A 62 -1.91 -2.84 7.67
CA ASN A 62 -2.16 -3.58 6.43
C ASN A 62 -3.64 -3.94 6.24
N ARG A 63 -4.43 -2.94 5.85
CA ARG A 63 -5.89 -2.99 5.63
C ARG A 63 -6.21 -2.44 4.25
N TRP A 64 -7.38 -2.79 3.73
CA TRP A 64 -7.82 -2.29 2.42
C TRP A 64 -7.91 -0.76 2.38
N THR A 65 -8.14 -0.12 3.53
CA THR A 65 -8.16 1.35 3.67
C THR A 65 -6.80 1.99 3.39
N PHE A 66 -5.68 1.30 3.66
CA PHE A 66 -4.35 1.77 3.29
C PHE A 66 -4.22 1.92 1.78
N ALA A 67 -4.60 0.88 1.02
CA ALA A 67 -4.54 0.89 -0.43
C ALA A 67 -5.44 1.98 -1.03
N VAL A 68 -6.64 2.16 -0.48
CA VAL A 68 -7.55 3.25 -0.89
C VAL A 68 -6.93 4.62 -0.63
N ALA A 69 -6.35 4.85 0.56
CA ALA A 69 -5.72 6.13 0.91
C ALA A 69 -4.52 6.45 0.00
N LEU A 70 -3.67 5.46 -0.26
CA LEU A 70 -2.52 5.58 -1.14
C LEU A 70 -2.94 5.94 -2.57
N LEU A 71 -3.85 5.15 -3.16
CA LEU A 71 -4.29 5.37 -4.53
C LEU A 71 -5.10 6.66 -4.68
N GLY A 72 -5.95 7.00 -3.72
CA GLY A 72 -6.71 8.25 -3.73
C GLY A 72 -5.83 9.48 -3.59
N GLY A 73 -4.78 9.42 -2.77
CA GLY A 73 -3.74 10.46 -2.70
C GLY A 73 -3.06 10.68 -4.05
N TRP A 74 -2.63 9.60 -4.71
CA TRP A 74 -2.02 9.70 -6.04
C TRP A 74 -2.99 10.15 -7.14
N LYS A 75 -4.26 9.77 -7.08
CA LYS A 75 -5.30 10.24 -8.02
C LYS A 75 -5.56 11.74 -7.87
N LEU A 76 -5.47 12.27 -6.66
CA LEU A 76 -5.51 13.72 -6.42
C LEU A 76 -4.23 14.42 -6.92
N GLY A 77 -3.13 13.69 -7.08
CA GLY A 77 -1.80 14.24 -7.37
C GLY A 77 -1.04 14.67 -6.11
N ALA A 78 -1.42 14.17 -4.93
CA ALA A 78 -0.68 14.39 -3.69
C ALA A 78 0.54 13.46 -3.58
N THR A 79 1.56 13.91 -2.88
CA THR A 79 2.67 13.07 -2.42
C THR A 79 2.25 12.35 -1.14
N VAL A 80 2.27 11.02 -1.17
CA VAL A 80 1.81 10.21 -0.03
C VAL A 80 2.99 9.77 0.82
N ALA A 81 2.88 9.89 2.14
CA ALA A 81 3.86 9.42 3.09
C ALA A 81 3.26 8.35 4.03
N PRO A 82 3.38 7.06 3.70
CA PRO A 82 3.05 5.98 4.62
C PRO A 82 3.92 6.04 5.87
N LEU A 83 3.28 6.07 7.03
CA LEU A 83 3.93 6.04 8.34
C LEU A 83 3.53 4.77 9.07
N ASP A 84 4.46 4.15 9.79
CA ASP A 84 4.14 3.00 10.64
C ASP A 84 3.16 3.45 11.74
N PRO A 85 1.96 2.84 11.83
CA PRO A 85 0.98 3.16 12.88
C PRO A 85 1.49 2.96 14.31
N LEU A 86 2.59 2.21 14.48
CA LEU A 86 3.23 1.96 15.77
C LEU A 86 4.23 3.05 16.17
N LEU A 87 4.51 4.04 15.32
CA LEU A 87 5.34 5.20 15.68
C LEU A 87 4.70 5.96 16.85
N LYS A 88 5.49 6.21 17.89
CA LYS A 88 5.04 6.85 19.14
C LYS A 88 5.99 7.98 19.55
N GLY A 89 5.47 8.89 20.37
CA GLY A 89 6.25 9.91 21.06
C GLY A 89 7.07 10.78 20.11
N ASP A 90 8.32 11.01 20.51
CA ASP A 90 9.23 11.96 19.87
C ASP A 90 9.54 11.62 18.41
N GLU A 91 9.64 10.34 18.05
CA GLU A 91 9.96 9.94 16.67
C GLU A 91 8.83 10.32 15.70
N ARG A 92 7.57 10.09 16.07
CA ARG A 92 6.41 10.51 15.27
C ARG A 92 6.35 12.02 15.13
N ALA A 93 6.62 12.76 16.21
CA ALA A 93 6.63 14.22 16.20
C ALA A 93 7.72 14.79 15.29
N VAL A 94 8.94 14.23 15.34
CA VAL A 94 10.06 14.62 14.47
C VAL A 94 9.72 14.38 13.01
N ILE A 95 9.17 13.21 12.68
CA ILE A 95 8.76 12.88 11.30
C ILE A 95 7.66 13.82 10.80
N LEU A 96 6.63 14.09 11.61
CA LEU A 96 5.54 14.97 11.19
C LEU A 96 5.99 16.43 11.05
N ALA A 97 6.93 16.88 11.88
CA ALA A 97 7.51 18.21 11.78
C ALA A 97 8.34 18.38 10.50
N ASP A 98 9.14 17.37 10.13
CA ASP A 98 9.92 17.36 8.89
C ASP A 98 9.02 17.23 7.65
N LEU A 99 8.05 16.31 7.69
CA LEU A 99 7.13 16.04 6.58
C LEU A 99 6.20 17.23 6.32
N ALA A 100 5.74 17.91 7.36
CA ALA A 100 4.73 18.96 7.34
C ALA A 100 3.53 18.61 6.42
N PRO A 101 2.80 17.50 6.69
CA PRO A 101 1.71 17.07 5.83
C PRO A 101 0.49 17.99 5.96
N THR A 102 -0.22 18.23 4.86
CA THR A 102 -1.51 18.94 4.88
C THR A 102 -2.56 18.16 5.69
N LEU A 103 -2.50 16.83 5.61
CA LEU A 103 -3.43 15.94 6.29
C LEU A 103 -2.71 14.67 6.78
N LEU A 104 -3.07 14.23 7.98
CA LEU A 104 -2.77 12.89 8.48
C LEU A 104 -4.02 12.03 8.38
N VAL A 105 -3.90 10.90 7.70
CA VAL A 105 -4.98 9.94 7.41
C VAL A 105 -4.78 8.67 8.23
N GLU A 106 -5.80 8.31 8.99
CA GLU A 106 -5.91 7.08 9.77
C GLU A 106 -7.06 6.20 9.25
N SER A 107 -7.22 4.99 9.80
CA SER A 107 -8.11 3.96 9.21
C SER A 107 -9.60 4.33 9.22
N SER A 108 -10.06 5.05 10.25
CA SER A 108 -11.43 5.57 10.40
C SER A 108 -11.85 6.46 9.23
N ASP A 109 -10.88 7.21 8.72
CA ASP A 109 -11.07 8.31 7.79
C ASP A 109 -11.40 7.83 6.40
N VAL A 110 -10.96 6.62 6.09
CA VAL A 110 -11.24 5.92 4.84
C VAL A 110 -12.49 5.07 5.00
N SER A 111 -12.70 4.46 6.18
CA SER A 111 -13.85 3.59 6.43
C SER A 111 -15.18 4.35 6.43
N ALA A 112 -15.21 5.56 7.00
CA ALA A 112 -16.40 6.43 6.96
C ALA A 112 -16.89 6.69 5.53
N THR A 113 -15.96 6.79 4.57
CA THR A 113 -16.27 7.06 3.15
C THR A 113 -16.94 5.90 2.44
N ALA A 114 -16.60 4.67 2.82
CA ALA A 114 -17.18 3.49 2.21
C ALA A 114 -18.64 3.31 2.64
N HIS A 115 -18.98 3.76 3.86
CA HIS A 115 -20.36 3.83 4.34
C HIS A 115 -21.14 4.98 3.71
N GLU A 116 -20.56 6.17 3.56
CA GLU A 116 -21.20 7.33 2.91
C GLU A 116 -21.39 7.15 1.40
N ALA A 117 -20.47 6.49 0.70
CA ALA A 117 -20.68 6.10 -0.70
C ALA A 117 -21.83 5.08 -0.88
N SER A 118 -22.29 4.48 0.22
CA SER A 118 -23.46 3.60 0.28
C SER A 118 -24.72 4.30 0.84
N ALA A 119 -24.61 5.51 1.39
CA ALA A 119 -25.70 6.24 2.04
C ALA A 119 -25.59 7.75 1.77
N GLY A 120 -26.51 8.31 0.98
CA GLY A 120 -26.47 9.71 0.55
C GLY A 120 -26.65 10.76 1.66
N ALA A 121 -25.96 11.89 1.47
CA ALA A 121 -26.16 13.26 1.95
C ALA A 121 -26.27 13.55 3.47
N GLY A 122 -25.31 14.31 4.01
CA GLY A 122 -25.45 15.03 5.30
C GLY A 122 -24.20 15.83 5.71
N THR A 123 -24.36 17.13 5.96
CA THR A 123 -23.35 18.21 6.06
C THR A 123 -22.82 18.54 7.49
N ALA A 124 -21.48 18.75 7.56
CA ALA A 124 -20.59 19.71 8.28
C ALA A 124 -20.78 20.28 9.73
N ALA A 125 -19.67 20.37 10.50
CA ALA A 125 -19.06 21.56 11.23
C ALA A 125 -17.84 21.12 12.13
N LEU A 126 -16.56 21.60 11.99
CA LEU A 126 -15.77 22.79 12.51
C LEU A 126 -15.49 22.78 14.06
N GLY A 127 -14.29 23.03 14.67
CA GLY A 127 -12.89 23.43 14.32
C GLY A 127 -11.86 22.89 15.39
N VAL A 128 -10.51 22.99 15.28
CA VAL A 128 -9.54 24.09 15.64
C VAL A 128 -8.17 23.89 14.91
N GLU A 129 -7.34 24.94 14.86
CA GLU A 129 -6.13 25.20 14.05
C GLU A 129 -4.90 24.27 14.21
N GLY A 130 -4.17 24.10 13.09
CA GLY A 130 -2.82 23.54 13.03
C GLY A 130 -2.76 22.01 12.97
N THR A 131 -2.84 21.44 11.76
CA THR A 131 -2.89 19.99 11.45
C THR A 131 -4.27 19.35 11.71
N ARG A 132 -5.01 19.08 10.63
CA ARG A 132 -6.31 18.39 10.70
C ARG A 132 -6.07 16.90 10.96
N SER A 133 -6.08 16.48 12.22
CA SER A 133 -6.33 15.09 12.58
C SER A 133 -7.81 14.80 12.35
N LEU A 134 -8.14 13.65 11.76
CA LEU A 134 -9.52 13.22 11.58
C LEU A 134 -10.03 12.50 12.83
N GLN A 135 -10.02 13.20 13.95
CA GLN A 135 -10.78 12.84 15.13
C GLN A 135 -10.94 14.07 16.02
N GLN A 136 -12.08 14.76 15.88
CA GLN A 136 -12.96 15.25 16.95
C GLN A 136 -13.87 16.37 16.43
N THR A 137 -15.18 16.15 16.57
CA THR A 137 -16.21 17.20 16.55
C THR A 137 -16.96 17.15 17.87
N ALA A 138 -16.93 18.24 18.62
CA ALA A 138 -18.05 18.69 19.45
C ALA A 138 -17.86 20.17 19.79
N GLY A 139 -18.84 21.02 19.45
CA GLY A 139 -18.99 22.34 20.09
C GLY A 139 -19.31 23.54 19.19
N PHE A 140 -20.60 23.69 18.85
CA PHE A 140 -21.41 24.91 18.64
C PHE A 140 -20.90 26.16 17.89
N GLY A 141 -21.74 26.58 16.93
CA GLY A 141 -21.83 27.96 16.43
C GLY A 141 -22.76 28.08 15.22
N SER A 142 -24.01 28.47 15.45
CA SER A 142 -25.07 28.66 14.46
C SER A 142 -24.86 29.88 13.55
N GLY A 143 -25.26 29.78 12.28
CA GLY A 143 -25.66 30.96 11.50
C GLY A 143 -25.68 30.81 9.97
N GLY A 144 -26.86 30.98 9.37
CA GLY A 144 -27.04 31.60 8.05
C GLY A 144 -27.13 30.65 6.85
N GLY A 145 -28.31 30.58 6.24
CA GLY A 145 -28.64 29.73 5.10
C GLY A 145 -28.32 30.34 3.73
N GLY A 146 -28.25 29.46 2.73
CA GLY A 146 -28.19 29.76 1.31
C GLY A 146 -28.51 28.51 0.50
N GLU A 147 -29.56 28.56 -0.32
CA GLU A 147 -30.09 27.44 -1.10
C GLU A 147 -29.11 26.90 -2.17
N PRO A 148 -29.14 25.60 -2.51
CA PRO A 148 -28.34 25.03 -3.59
C PRO A 148 -29.02 25.16 -4.97
N GLN A 149 -28.35 25.81 -5.92
CA GLN A 149 -28.73 25.78 -7.33
C GLN A 149 -28.38 24.43 -7.99
N ARG A 150 -29.39 23.81 -8.61
CA ARG A 150 -29.29 22.57 -9.38
C ARG A 150 -28.54 22.80 -10.69
N GLY A 151 -27.40 22.14 -10.87
CA GLY A 151 -26.64 22.07 -12.13
C GLY A 151 -26.67 20.67 -12.73
N SER A 152 -27.09 20.57 -13.98
CA SER A 152 -27.35 19.37 -14.77
C SER A 152 -26.09 18.56 -15.14
N GLY A 153 -26.22 17.23 -15.03
CA GLY A 153 -25.54 16.15 -15.76
C GLY A 153 -24.30 16.47 -16.60
N ARG A 154 -23.12 16.41 -15.98
CA ARG A 154 -21.85 16.15 -16.68
C ARG A 154 -20.97 15.30 -15.77
N GLN A 155 -20.60 14.10 -16.20
CA GLN A 155 -19.64 13.27 -15.47
C GLN A 155 -18.34 14.07 -15.25
N PRO A 156 -17.83 14.21 -14.01
CA PRO A 156 -16.57 14.88 -13.79
C PRO A 156 -15.43 13.97 -14.27
N ARG A 157 -14.83 14.33 -15.40
CA ARG A 157 -13.47 13.86 -15.72
C ARG A 157 -12.55 14.56 -14.72
N GLY A 158 -11.94 13.79 -13.81
CA GLY A 158 -10.96 14.31 -12.85
C GLY A 158 -9.86 15.12 -13.56
N PRO A 159 -9.21 16.07 -12.86
CA PRO A 159 -8.24 16.97 -13.49
C PRO A 159 -7.12 16.19 -14.18
N ALA A 160 -6.72 16.67 -15.36
CA ALA A 160 -5.53 16.18 -16.04
C ALA A 160 -4.32 16.46 -15.14
N ILE A 161 -3.62 15.39 -14.72
CA ILE A 161 -2.31 15.51 -14.08
C ILE A 161 -1.40 16.21 -15.10
N PRO A 162 -0.74 17.34 -14.77
CA PRO A 162 0.15 18.01 -15.70
C PRO A 162 1.24 17.05 -16.17
N ASP A 163 1.51 17.01 -17.48
CA ASP A 163 2.73 16.41 -18.04
C ASP A 163 3.92 17.28 -17.57
N ALA A 164 4.46 16.99 -16.39
CA ALA A 164 5.57 17.74 -15.82
C ALA A 164 6.90 17.18 -16.34
N ALA A 165 7.76 18.07 -16.85
CA ALA A 165 9.13 17.80 -17.27
C ALA A 165 10.12 17.55 -16.09
N ASP A 166 9.62 17.59 -14.85
CA ASP A 166 10.35 17.37 -13.59
C ASP A 166 9.69 16.17 -12.88
N PRO A 167 10.44 15.16 -12.38
CA PRO A 167 9.83 13.93 -11.89
C PRO A 167 8.97 14.20 -10.65
N THR A 168 7.65 14.25 -10.87
CA THR A 168 6.67 14.60 -9.84
C THR A 168 6.75 13.63 -8.65
N PRO A 169 6.97 14.12 -7.42
CA PRO A 169 6.99 13.29 -6.22
C PRO A 169 5.67 12.54 -6.03
N ALA A 170 5.78 11.25 -5.75
CA ALA A 170 4.63 10.37 -5.53
C ALA A 170 4.61 9.85 -4.09
N LEU A 171 5.77 9.49 -3.56
CA LEU A 171 5.88 8.76 -2.31
C LEU A 171 7.04 9.32 -1.49
N ILE A 172 6.84 9.46 -0.17
CA ILE A 172 7.91 9.72 0.79
C ILE A 172 7.93 8.57 1.78
N LEU A 173 9.08 7.93 1.94
CA LEU A 173 9.28 6.88 2.93
C LEU A 173 10.34 7.32 3.93
N TYR A 174 9.98 7.33 5.21
CA TYR A 174 10.92 7.64 6.28
C TYR A 174 11.77 6.41 6.61
N THR A 175 13.07 6.64 6.76
CA THR A 175 14.04 5.67 7.29
C THR A 175 14.65 6.22 8.56
N SER A 176 15.13 5.35 9.46
CA SER A 176 15.79 5.76 10.70
C SER A 176 17.06 6.61 10.47
N GLY A 177 17.68 6.48 9.29
CA GLY A 177 18.86 7.24 8.88
C GLY A 177 20.13 6.86 9.67
N SER A 178 21.29 6.87 9.01
CA SER A 178 22.58 6.58 9.65
C SER A 178 23.00 7.60 10.72
N THR A 179 22.37 8.78 10.74
CA THR A 179 22.66 9.89 11.64
C THR A 179 21.73 9.96 12.85
N GLY A 180 20.87 8.96 13.06
CA GLY A 180 19.94 8.88 14.20
C GLY A 180 18.70 9.79 14.13
N ARG A 181 18.62 10.67 13.11
CA ARG A 181 17.41 11.44 12.80
C ARG A 181 16.72 10.82 11.58
N PRO A 182 15.39 10.57 11.64
CA PRO A 182 14.66 10.05 10.50
C PRO A 182 14.80 10.93 9.26
N LYS A 183 14.89 10.32 8.07
CA LYS A 183 15.00 11.02 6.78
C LYS A 183 13.94 10.50 5.80
N GLY A 184 13.26 11.42 5.13
CA GLY A 184 12.29 11.09 4.07
C GLY A 184 12.98 10.87 2.72
N ALA A 185 12.96 9.63 2.23
CA ALA A 185 13.32 9.32 0.85
C ALA A 185 12.16 9.69 -0.09
N VAL A 186 12.37 10.69 -0.96
CA VAL A 186 11.39 11.17 -1.92
C VAL A 186 11.49 10.38 -3.22
N LEU A 187 10.39 9.78 -3.64
CA LEU A 187 10.32 8.89 -4.80
C LEU A 187 9.29 9.43 -5.80
N SER A 188 9.71 9.60 -7.05
CA SER A 188 8.85 10.09 -8.13
C SER A 188 7.95 8.99 -8.69
N HIS A 189 6.87 9.37 -9.37
CA HIS A 189 6.02 8.41 -10.08
C HIS A 189 6.79 7.55 -11.10
N GLU A 190 7.81 8.12 -11.75
CA GLU A 190 8.66 7.39 -12.69
C GLU A 190 9.54 6.36 -11.97
N ALA A 191 10.12 6.71 -10.83
CA ALA A 191 10.90 5.78 -10.01
C ALA A 191 10.03 4.60 -9.53
N LEU A 192 8.79 4.88 -9.09
CA LEU A 192 7.83 3.82 -8.75
C LEU A 192 7.53 2.93 -9.96
N ALA A 193 7.21 3.53 -11.12
CA ALA A 193 6.90 2.76 -12.32
C ALA A 193 8.06 1.83 -12.73
N PHE A 194 9.28 2.36 -12.78
CA PHE A 194 10.47 1.57 -13.08
C PHE A 194 10.70 0.45 -12.07
N ALA A 195 10.59 0.76 -10.77
CA ALA A 195 10.78 -0.21 -9.70
C ALA A 195 9.79 -1.38 -9.83
N GLU A 196 8.50 -1.08 -9.94
CA GLU A 196 7.44 -2.08 -10.00
C GLU A 196 7.49 -2.91 -11.29
N GLU A 197 7.75 -2.29 -12.44
CA GLU A 197 7.87 -3.00 -13.72
C GLU A 197 9.08 -3.93 -13.75
N SER A 198 10.20 -3.50 -13.15
CA SER A 198 11.40 -4.31 -13.06
C SER A 198 11.22 -5.53 -12.16
N TRP A 199 10.26 -5.51 -11.23
CA TRP A 199 10.12 -6.54 -10.21
C TRP A 199 8.93 -7.47 -10.45
N ALA A 200 7.76 -6.92 -10.81
CA ALA A 200 6.54 -7.68 -11.03
C ALA A 200 6.73 -8.78 -12.08
N GLY A 201 7.25 -8.44 -13.26
CA GLY A 201 7.48 -9.40 -14.34
C GLY A 201 8.85 -10.07 -14.27
N PRO A 202 9.96 -9.33 -14.46
CA PRO A 202 11.29 -9.93 -14.64
C PRO A 202 11.81 -10.74 -13.45
N VAL A 203 11.40 -10.41 -12.22
CA VAL A 203 11.95 -11.02 -11.00
C VAL A 203 10.97 -11.99 -10.35
N MET A 204 9.72 -11.56 -10.13
CA MET A 204 8.70 -12.41 -9.50
C MET A 204 7.88 -13.23 -10.50
N ALA A 205 7.94 -12.90 -11.79
CA ALA A 205 7.14 -13.50 -12.85
C ALA A 205 5.65 -13.53 -12.49
N LEU A 206 5.15 -12.44 -11.90
CA LEU A 206 3.75 -12.32 -11.52
C LEU A 206 2.86 -12.33 -12.77
N THR A 207 1.79 -13.10 -12.67
CA THR A 207 0.70 -13.16 -13.62
C THR A 207 -0.57 -12.72 -12.93
N PRO A 208 -1.65 -12.43 -13.68
CA PRO A 208 -2.94 -12.26 -13.05
C PRO A 208 -3.29 -13.46 -12.15
N ALA A 209 -3.04 -14.71 -12.54
CA ALA A 209 -3.46 -15.86 -11.72
C ALA A 209 -2.85 -15.92 -10.30
N ASP A 210 -1.81 -15.13 -10.01
CA ASP A 210 -1.15 -15.13 -8.72
C ASP A 210 -1.95 -14.50 -7.58
N VAL A 211 -1.65 -14.99 -6.38
CA VAL A 211 -2.16 -14.49 -5.11
C VAL A 211 -0.97 -14.23 -4.19
N VAL A 212 -0.71 -12.96 -3.88
CA VAL A 212 0.48 -12.51 -3.14
C VAL A 212 0.13 -12.15 -1.71
N LEU A 213 0.89 -12.66 -0.73
CA LEU A 213 0.70 -12.29 0.68
C LEU A 213 1.27 -10.91 1.00
N ALA A 214 0.51 -10.10 1.72
CA ALA A 214 0.92 -8.83 2.31
C ALA A 214 0.93 -8.92 3.84
N THR A 215 1.95 -9.59 4.36
CA THR A 215 2.24 -9.75 5.79
C THR A 215 3.31 -8.77 6.30
N LEU A 216 4.12 -8.21 5.40
CA LEU A 216 5.09 -7.15 5.67
C LEU A 216 4.38 -5.81 5.85
N PRO A 217 4.86 -4.90 6.73
CA PRO A 217 4.26 -3.58 6.89
C PRO A 217 4.19 -2.81 5.56
N LEU A 218 3.00 -2.34 5.18
CA LEU A 218 2.81 -1.57 3.94
C LEU A 218 3.39 -0.14 4.03
N ALA A 219 3.73 0.33 5.23
CA ALA A 219 4.49 1.55 5.42
C ALA A 219 6.01 1.38 5.13
N HIS A 220 6.48 0.15 5.02
CA HIS A 220 7.87 -0.16 4.70
C HIS A 220 8.03 -0.39 3.19
N SER A 221 9.13 0.10 2.59
CA SER A 221 9.40 0.01 1.14
C SER A 221 9.18 -1.40 0.58
N PHE A 222 9.80 -2.41 1.19
CA PHE A 222 9.69 -3.81 0.76
C PHE A 222 8.26 -4.38 0.82
N GLY A 223 7.48 -4.02 1.85
CA GLY A 223 6.09 -4.45 1.94
C GLY A 223 5.21 -3.73 0.90
N LEU A 224 5.42 -2.44 0.72
CA LEU A 224 4.69 -1.64 -0.26
C LEU A 224 4.95 -2.09 -1.70
N ASN A 225 6.22 -2.23 -2.06
CA ASN A 225 6.68 -2.62 -3.39
C ASN A 225 6.30 -4.08 -3.69
N GLY A 226 6.70 -5.02 -2.83
CA GLY A 226 6.67 -6.45 -3.16
C GLY A 226 5.35 -7.13 -2.87
N ALA A 227 4.60 -6.59 -1.91
CA ALA A 227 3.39 -7.22 -1.42
C ALA A 227 2.11 -6.51 -1.89
N LEU A 228 2.18 -5.25 -2.31
CA LEU A 228 1.01 -4.49 -2.76
C LEU A 228 1.14 -3.97 -4.19
N LEU A 229 2.14 -3.16 -4.51
CA LEU A 229 2.16 -2.43 -5.78
C LEU A 229 2.50 -3.33 -6.97
N ALA A 230 3.53 -4.19 -6.87
CA ALA A 230 3.89 -5.14 -7.91
C ALA A 230 2.73 -6.09 -8.28
N PRO A 231 2.05 -6.76 -7.31
CA PRO A 231 0.89 -7.58 -7.65
C PRO A 231 -0.28 -6.78 -8.22
N LEU A 232 -0.57 -5.59 -7.70
CA LEU A 232 -1.63 -4.75 -8.27
C LEU A 232 -1.32 -4.32 -9.70
N LEU A 233 -0.05 -4.04 -10.01
CA LEU A 233 0.41 -3.74 -11.37
C LEU A 233 0.25 -4.94 -12.31
N ALA A 234 0.57 -6.15 -11.84
CA ALA A 234 0.47 -7.40 -12.59
C ALA A 234 -0.98 -7.90 -12.80
N GLY A 235 -1.95 -7.34 -12.08
CA GLY A 235 -3.33 -7.83 -12.13
C GLY A 235 -3.60 -9.01 -11.18
N ALA A 236 -2.70 -9.25 -10.22
CA ALA A 236 -2.75 -10.33 -9.24
C ALA A 236 -3.57 -9.93 -8.00
N SER A 237 -4.01 -10.93 -7.23
CA SER A 237 -4.71 -10.69 -5.95
C SER A 237 -3.70 -10.47 -4.82
N VAL A 238 -4.03 -9.61 -3.86
CA VAL A 238 -3.22 -9.37 -2.64
C VAL A 238 -4.00 -9.79 -1.41
N VAL A 239 -3.42 -10.67 -0.59
CA VAL A 239 -3.98 -11.10 0.69
C VAL A 239 -3.39 -10.27 1.81
N LEU A 240 -4.19 -9.37 2.37
CA LEU A 240 -3.79 -8.49 3.46
C LEU A 240 -3.84 -9.24 4.79
N VAL A 241 -2.70 -9.29 5.46
CA VAL A 241 -2.57 -9.81 6.82
C VAL A 241 -2.09 -8.66 7.70
N GLU A 242 -2.96 -8.18 8.60
CA GLU A 242 -2.71 -6.96 9.38
C GLU A 242 -1.43 -7.01 10.20
N ARG A 243 -1.17 -8.16 10.83
CA ARG A 243 0.06 -8.44 11.58
C ARG A 243 0.52 -9.85 11.29
N PHE A 244 1.79 -10.00 11.01
CA PHE A 244 2.39 -11.31 10.81
C PHE A 244 2.36 -12.14 12.10
N SER A 245 1.78 -13.33 12.00
CA SER A 245 2.17 -14.50 12.78
C SER A 245 2.36 -15.68 11.83
N PRO A 246 3.16 -16.70 12.22
CA PRO A 246 3.26 -17.92 11.44
C PRO A 246 1.90 -18.54 11.11
N GLU A 247 1.02 -18.64 12.10
CA GLU A 247 -0.31 -19.24 11.99
C GLU A 247 -1.19 -18.44 11.02
N ALA A 248 -1.15 -17.10 11.11
CA ALA A 248 -1.90 -16.23 10.20
C ALA A 248 -1.38 -16.33 8.76
N ALA A 249 -0.05 -16.46 8.56
CA ALA A 249 0.54 -16.65 7.24
C ALA A 249 0.16 -18.03 6.66
N LEU A 250 0.30 -19.10 7.43
CA LEU A 250 -0.08 -20.46 7.02
C LEU A 250 -1.57 -20.56 6.69
N GLU A 251 -2.44 -19.98 7.52
CA GLU A 251 -3.88 -19.93 7.26
C GLU A 251 -4.21 -19.12 6.01
N ALA A 252 -3.54 -17.98 5.79
CA ALA A 252 -3.73 -17.19 4.58
C ALA A 252 -3.29 -17.95 3.32
N ILE A 253 -2.19 -18.69 3.37
CA ILE A 253 -1.72 -19.53 2.26
C ILE A 253 -2.76 -20.59 1.92
N ARG A 254 -3.21 -21.34 2.93
CA ARG A 254 -4.21 -22.41 2.77
C ARG A 254 -5.55 -21.87 2.27
N ARG A 255 -6.04 -20.79 2.88
CA ARG A 255 -7.39 -20.25 2.62
C ARG A 255 -7.52 -19.58 1.26
N TYR A 256 -6.50 -18.83 0.85
CA TYR A 256 -6.56 -18.03 -0.38
C TYR A 256 -5.74 -18.64 -1.53
N GLY A 257 -5.09 -19.78 -1.31
CA GLY A 257 -4.22 -20.40 -2.29
C GLY A 257 -3.06 -19.48 -2.67
N ALA A 258 -2.42 -18.86 -1.67
CA ALA A 258 -1.35 -17.90 -1.94
C ALA A 258 -0.22 -18.56 -2.74
N THR A 259 0.22 -17.89 -3.80
CA THR A 259 1.25 -18.40 -4.73
C THR A 259 2.61 -17.75 -4.48
N VAL A 260 2.62 -16.54 -3.92
CA VAL A 260 3.85 -15.80 -3.62
C VAL A 260 3.85 -15.31 -2.17
N PHE A 261 4.95 -15.57 -1.47
CA PHE A 261 5.16 -15.13 -0.09
C PHE A 261 6.39 -14.22 0.03
N PRO A 262 6.21 -12.88 -0.07
CA PRO A 262 7.19 -11.89 0.36
C PRO A 262 7.32 -11.88 1.89
N GLY A 263 8.53 -12.01 2.40
CA GLY A 263 8.84 -12.04 3.83
C GLY A 263 10.28 -11.65 4.13
N VAL A 264 10.67 -11.65 5.40
CA VAL A 264 12.07 -11.51 5.83
C VAL A 264 12.56 -12.83 6.41
N ALA A 265 13.88 -13.03 6.49
CA ALA A 265 14.49 -14.27 7.00
C ALA A 265 13.88 -14.75 8.34
N THR A 266 13.64 -13.83 9.28
CA THR A 266 13.04 -14.15 10.58
C THR A 266 11.60 -14.66 10.47
N MET A 267 10.83 -14.24 9.47
CA MET A 267 9.48 -14.76 9.24
C MET A 267 9.53 -16.20 8.76
N PHE A 268 10.44 -16.54 7.85
CA PHE A 268 10.60 -17.92 7.35
C PHE A 268 11.05 -18.87 8.47
N HIS A 269 11.99 -18.46 9.33
CA HIS A 269 12.35 -19.20 10.54
C HIS A 269 11.13 -19.48 11.42
N ARG A 270 10.37 -18.42 11.76
CA ARG A 270 9.19 -18.54 12.62
C ARG A 270 8.09 -19.41 12.01
N VAL A 271 7.96 -19.42 10.68
CA VAL A 271 7.05 -20.34 9.98
C VAL A 271 7.53 -21.79 10.11
N LEU A 272 8.80 -22.08 9.87
CA LEU A 272 9.37 -23.43 9.99
C LEU A 272 9.32 -23.99 11.41
N GLU A 273 9.40 -23.12 12.42
CA GLU A 273 9.33 -23.43 13.86
C GLU A 273 7.90 -23.48 14.41
N SER A 274 6.90 -23.03 13.64
CA SER A 274 5.52 -23.01 14.12
C SER A 274 5.00 -24.44 14.37
N PRO A 275 4.31 -24.70 15.49
CA PRO A 275 3.64 -25.98 15.74
C PRO A 275 2.61 -26.36 14.67
N ALA A 276 2.08 -25.39 13.92
CA ALA A 276 1.13 -25.63 12.83
C ALA A 276 1.80 -26.07 11.53
N PHE A 277 3.12 -25.86 11.38
CA PHE A 277 3.84 -26.14 10.13
C PHE A 277 3.79 -27.62 9.70
N PRO A 278 3.96 -28.63 10.57
CA PRO A 278 3.95 -30.03 10.13
C PRO A 278 2.67 -30.48 9.43
N ALA A 279 1.54 -29.80 9.68
CA ALA A 279 0.25 -30.07 9.06
C ALA A 279 -0.12 -29.03 7.98
N ALA A 280 0.74 -28.06 7.70
CA ALA A 280 0.46 -27.00 6.74
C ALA A 280 0.62 -27.49 5.30
N ASP A 281 -0.35 -27.14 4.46
CA ASP A 281 -0.24 -27.28 3.00
C ASP A 281 0.28 -25.98 2.39
N LEU A 282 1.47 -26.07 1.80
CA LEU A 282 2.16 -24.98 1.11
C LEU A 282 2.27 -25.23 -0.40
N GLY A 283 1.57 -26.24 -0.94
CA GLY A 283 1.69 -26.67 -2.33
C GLY A 283 1.25 -25.62 -3.37
N SER A 284 0.49 -24.60 -2.95
CA SER A 284 0.15 -23.46 -3.81
C SER A 284 1.30 -22.49 -4.01
N LEU A 285 2.27 -22.44 -3.07
CA LEU A 285 3.41 -21.54 -3.18
C LEU A 285 4.33 -21.98 -4.33
N ARG A 286 4.61 -21.02 -5.22
CA ARG A 286 5.64 -21.18 -6.27
C ARG A 286 6.88 -20.35 -5.99
N LEU A 287 6.78 -19.35 -5.11
CA LEU A 287 7.87 -18.41 -4.84
C LEU A 287 7.76 -17.83 -3.43
N ALA A 288 8.85 -17.91 -2.67
CA ALA A 288 9.09 -17.05 -1.53
C ALA A 288 10.09 -15.97 -1.91
N VAL A 289 10.00 -14.78 -1.30
CA VAL A 289 10.94 -13.68 -1.54
C VAL A 289 11.43 -13.15 -0.19
N SER A 290 12.74 -13.10 0.00
CA SER A 290 13.38 -12.55 1.20
C SER A 290 14.13 -11.28 0.85
N GLY A 291 13.84 -10.19 1.55
CA GLY A 291 14.47 -8.89 1.37
C GLY A 291 14.60 -8.12 2.68
N ALA A 292 15.06 -6.87 2.62
CA ALA A 292 15.28 -5.94 3.75
C ALA A 292 16.31 -6.37 4.82
N ALA A 293 16.67 -7.65 4.89
CA ALA A 293 17.76 -8.17 5.70
C ALA A 293 18.43 -9.36 4.99
N PRO A 294 19.70 -9.67 5.30
CA PRO A 294 20.36 -10.85 4.76
C PRO A 294 19.54 -12.12 5.03
N CYS A 295 19.35 -12.94 4.00
CA CYS A 295 18.75 -14.26 4.12
C CYS A 295 19.88 -15.30 4.13
N PRO A 296 20.11 -16.01 5.25
CA PRO A 296 21.09 -17.08 5.32
C PRO A 296 20.84 -18.14 4.26
N TRP A 297 21.92 -18.71 3.72
CA TRP A 297 21.82 -19.76 2.71
C TRP A 297 21.16 -21.02 3.28
N GLU A 298 21.53 -21.37 4.52
CA GLU A 298 21.03 -22.52 5.25
C GLU A 298 19.52 -22.45 5.46
N LEU A 299 18.99 -21.26 5.75
CA LEU A 299 17.55 -21.03 5.86
C LEU A 299 16.86 -21.23 4.50
N SER A 300 17.44 -20.72 3.41
CA SER A 300 16.88 -20.88 2.07
C SER A 300 16.81 -22.34 1.65
N GLU A 301 17.88 -23.10 1.90
CA GLU A 301 17.94 -24.54 1.60
C GLU A 301 16.97 -25.34 2.48
N GLU A 302 16.90 -25.01 3.77
CA GLU A 302 15.97 -25.66 4.68
C GLU A 302 14.50 -25.40 4.29
N TRP A 303 14.17 -24.16 3.93
CA TRP A 303 12.86 -23.79 3.43
C TRP A 303 12.52 -24.57 2.16
N ARG A 304 13.44 -24.62 1.18
CA ARG A 304 13.26 -25.39 -0.05
C ARG A 304 13.04 -26.87 0.23
N ARG A 305 13.86 -27.47 1.09
CA ARG A 305 13.76 -28.89 1.46
C ARG A 305 12.43 -29.23 2.13
N ARG A 306 11.89 -28.33 2.96
CA ARG A 306 10.65 -28.58 3.71
C ARG A 306 9.38 -28.15 3.00
N THR A 307 9.45 -27.23 2.04
CA THR A 307 8.27 -26.66 1.37
C THR A 307 8.22 -26.92 -0.14
N GLY A 308 9.32 -27.38 -0.74
CA GLY A 308 9.48 -27.47 -2.19
C GLY A 308 9.63 -26.11 -2.90
N THR A 309 9.50 -24.99 -2.16
CA THR A 309 9.51 -23.64 -2.71
C THR A 309 10.86 -22.98 -2.50
N ARG A 310 11.37 -22.26 -3.50
CA ARG A 310 12.61 -21.48 -3.35
C ARG A 310 12.38 -20.14 -2.65
N ILE A 311 13.37 -19.66 -1.89
CA ILE A 311 13.45 -18.27 -1.46
C ILE A 311 14.32 -17.48 -2.45
N LEU A 312 13.70 -16.58 -3.20
CA LEU A 312 14.43 -15.58 -3.97
C LEU A 312 14.93 -14.49 -3.02
N ARG A 313 16.25 -14.23 -3.05
CA ARG A 313 16.91 -13.28 -2.16
C ARG A 313 17.11 -11.95 -2.86
N GLY A 314 16.78 -10.86 -2.18
CA GLY A 314 16.94 -9.49 -2.67
C GLY A 314 17.67 -8.62 -1.67
N TYR A 315 18.49 -7.71 -2.18
CA TYR A 315 19.10 -6.63 -1.42
C TYR A 315 18.44 -5.31 -1.84
N GLY A 316 17.85 -4.58 -0.90
CA GLY A 316 17.16 -3.33 -1.20
C GLY A 316 17.51 -2.25 -0.20
N MET A 317 17.36 -1.01 -0.66
CA MET A 317 17.37 0.19 0.17
C MET A 317 16.17 1.04 -0.24
N THR A 318 15.63 1.82 0.70
CA THR A 318 14.39 2.59 0.49
C THR A 318 14.53 3.57 -0.68
N GLU A 319 15.71 4.15 -0.86
CA GLU A 319 16.05 5.09 -1.93
C GLU A 319 16.00 4.47 -3.34
N LEU A 320 16.15 3.13 -3.44
CA LEU A 320 15.97 2.42 -4.71
C LEU A 320 14.51 2.01 -4.94
N PHE A 321 13.69 2.03 -3.89
CA PHE A 321 12.31 1.54 -3.83
C PHE A 321 12.08 0.09 -4.28
N ARG A 322 13.12 -0.62 -4.71
CA ARG A 322 13.11 -2.02 -5.11
C ARG A 322 14.29 -2.77 -4.53
N PRO A 323 14.15 -4.07 -4.27
CA PRO A 323 15.30 -4.95 -4.10
C PRO A 323 16.01 -5.18 -5.44
N ILE A 324 17.32 -4.97 -5.46
CA ILE A 324 18.21 -5.57 -6.44
C ILE A 324 18.27 -7.07 -6.09
N SER A 325 17.78 -7.89 -6.99
CA SER A 325 17.78 -9.34 -6.84
C SER A 325 18.64 -9.94 -7.95
N TYR A 326 19.42 -10.95 -7.63
CA TYR A 326 20.14 -11.73 -8.62
C TYR A 326 19.55 -13.14 -8.65
N LEU A 327 19.27 -13.63 -9.85
CA LEU A 327 19.01 -15.05 -10.07
C LEU A 327 20.39 -15.70 -10.17
N ALA A 328 21.02 -15.99 -9.03
CA ALA A 328 22.05 -17.02 -9.05
C ALA A 328 21.32 -18.30 -9.42
N ALA A 329 21.77 -18.97 -10.48
CA ALA A 329 21.29 -20.30 -10.78
C ALA A 329 21.53 -21.15 -9.53
N ASP A 330 20.45 -21.48 -8.82
CA ASP A 330 20.48 -22.60 -7.89
C ASP A 330 20.94 -23.77 -8.75
N ALA A 331 22.10 -24.35 -8.44
CA ALA A 331 22.62 -25.47 -9.21
C ALA A 331 21.50 -26.52 -9.33
N ALA A 332 21.22 -26.93 -10.57
CA ALA A 332 20.13 -27.83 -10.92
C ALA A 332 20.24 -29.16 -10.16
#